data_AF-A0A1B6C6I8-F1
#
_entry.id   AF-A0A1B6C6I8-F1
#
_cell.length_a   1.000
_cell.length_b   1.000
_cell.length_c   1.000
_cell.angle_alpha   90.00
_cell.angle_beta   90.00
_cell.angle_gamma   90.00
#
_symmetry.space_group_name_H-M   'P 1'
#
loop_
_entity.id
_entity.type
_entity.pdbx_description
1 polymer ?
#
loop_
_entity_poly.entity_id
_entity_poly.type
_entity_poly.pdbx_seq_one_letter_code
_entity_poly.pdbx_strand_id
1 'polypeptide(L)'
;MINDEVVEEVLQGNLEASRWAIPRLVKIFISSARDEFVEERRTLLESVGPELQSIYDSTGLEVELVDMHFGTSSDPLCDSFLYDDQLYEINQCHNVSRGCFFLCLVGKEKQNCPLPLSFTEDEFRDLTEAAKIQNLETEPLELCYKLTETCYILVKDSAEKNSKLFDQAFNILQSAAKDLSNTETPTRFSQFTRSAVEHQIHTAIDLSPNHVLGILREYSDDPEVSGNCSNHDLKSFIASSLPEENILKFNVPWKRGGIDSDWSEHETYLNNFQADVLQTLQTLINKNIEEKPEVNARNKTIQEVFKEALVHLALCQQYTSTKIPT
;
A
#
# COMPACT_ATOMS: atom_id res chain seq x y z
N MET A 1 -21.48 -10.27 -19.97
CA MET A 1 -22.33 -10.28 -21.19
C MET A 1 -21.73 -11.27 -22.18
N ILE A 2 -22.54 -12.13 -22.81
CA ILE A 2 -22.07 -12.95 -23.93
C ILE A 2 -22.03 -12.01 -25.14
N ASN A 3 -20.82 -11.63 -25.57
CA ASN A 3 -20.65 -10.84 -26.77
C ASN A 3 -19.91 -11.73 -27.79
N ASP A 4 -20.66 -12.52 -28.54
CA ASP A 4 -20.10 -13.51 -29.47
C ASP A 4 -19.16 -12.86 -30.50
N GLU A 5 -19.41 -11.59 -30.85
CA GLU A 5 -18.53 -10.76 -31.69
C GLU A 5 -17.14 -10.56 -31.05
N VAL A 6 -17.06 -10.25 -29.75
CA VAL A 6 -15.79 -10.08 -29.03
C VAL A 6 -15.04 -11.40 -28.94
N VAL A 7 -15.77 -12.51 -28.72
CA VAL A 7 -15.17 -13.84 -28.70
C VAL A 7 -14.54 -14.15 -30.05
N GLU A 8 -15.22 -13.82 -31.14
CA GLU A 8 -14.69 -14.03 -32.48
C GLU A 8 -13.46 -13.15 -32.77
N GLU A 9 -13.49 -11.85 -32.42
CA GLU A 9 -12.34 -10.94 -32.57
C GLU A 9 -11.08 -11.45 -31.87
N VAL A 10 -11.22 -11.96 -30.65
CA VAL A 10 -10.13 -12.55 -29.87
C VAL A 10 -9.58 -13.80 -30.56
N LEU A 11 -10.46 -14.70 -31.00
CA LEU A 11 -10.05 -15.96 -31.64
C LEU A 11 -9.45 -15.74 -33.04
N GLN A 12 -9.82 -14.66 -33.72
CA GLN A 12 -9.20 -14.20 -34.97
C GLN A 12 -7.81 -13.58 -34.74
N GLY A 13 -7.44 -13.29 -33.49
CA GLY A 13 -6.14 -12.75 -33.12
C GLY A 13 -6.03 -11.23 -33.27
N ASN A 14 -7.14 -10.49 -33.15
CA ASN A 14 -7.10 -9.02 -33.20
C ASN A 14 -6.40 -8.47 -31.95
N LEU A 15 -5.25 -7.81 -32.12
CA LEU A 15 -4.45 -7.25 -31.02
C LEU A 15 -5.21 -6.22 -30.17
N GLU A 16 -6.14 -5.47 -30.76
CA GLU A 16 -6.99 -4.51 -30.03
C GLU A 16 -7.94 -5.19 -29.05
N ALA A 17 -8.20 -6.49 -29.24
CA ALA A 17 -9.03 -7.28 -28.34
C ALA A 17 -8.30 -7.62 -27.03
N SER A 18 -6.99 -7.36 -26.92
CA SER A 18 -6.22 -7.54 -25.69
C SER A 18 -6.71 -6.67 -24.52
N ARG A 19 -7.43 -5.57 -24.81
CA ARG A 19 -8.13 -4.74 -23.80
C ARG A 19 -9.15 -5.51 -22.95
N TRP A 20 -9.61 -6.66 -23.44
CA TRP A 20 -10.55 -7.53 -22.73
C TRP A 20 -9.84 -8.52 -21.80
N ALA A 21 -8.50 -8.59 -21.83
CA ALA A 21 -7.72 -9.36 -20.87
C ALA A 21 -7.68 -8.63 -19.53
N ILE A 22 -8.62 -8.99 -18.65
CA ILE A 22 -8.71 -8.45 -17.29
C ILE A 22 -7.94 -9.38 -16.35
N PRO A 23 -6.99 -8.88 -15.53
CA PRO A 23 -6.32 -9.68 -14.51
C PRO A 23 -7.32 -10.34 -13.57
N ARG A 24 -7.15 -11.63 -13.25
CA ARG A 24 -8.03 -12.37 -12.32
C ARG A 24 -7.40 -12.49 -10.94
N LEU A 25 -6.92 -11.36 -10.42
CA LEU A 25 -6.19 -11.32 -9.17
C LEU A 25 -6.82 -10.27 -8.26
N VAL A 26 -6.98 -10.61 -6.99
CA VAL A 26 -7.29 -9.69 -5.89
C VAL A 26 -6.02 -9.60 -5.06
N LYS A 27 -5.23 -8.56 -5.31
CA LYS A 27 -3.94 -8.35 -4.64
C LYS A 27 -4.05 -7.17 -3.68
N ILE A 28 -3.98 -7.44 -2.38
CA ILE A 28 -4.21 -6.44 -1.34
C ILE A 28 -2.92 -6.21 -0.56
N PHE A 29 -2.39 -4.99 -0.62
CA PHE A 29 -1.29 -4.56 0.25
C PHE A 29 -1.77 -4.31 1.67
N ILE A 30 -1.08 -4.86 2.67
CA ILE A 30 -1.35 -4.64 4.09
C ILE A 30 -0.36 -3.62 4.65
N SER A 31 -0.88 -2.45 5.03
CA SER A 31 -0.13 -1.36 5.63
C SER A 31 -0.42 -1.28 7.13
N SER A 32 0.59 -1.35 7.98
CA SER A 32 0.45 -1.19 9.44
C SER A 32 1.78 -0.80 10.08
N ALA A 33 1.73 -0.36 11.34
CA ALA A 33 2.93 -0.40 12.17
C ALA A 33 3.33 -1.87 12.44
N ARG A 34 4.63 -2.15 12.50
CA ARG A 34 5.15 -3.53 12.57
C ARG A 34 4.71 -4.24 13.85
N ASP A 35 4.95 -3.61 15.01
CA ASP A 35 4.84 -4.29 16.30
C ASP A 35 3.42 -4.19 16.92
N GLU A 36 2.61 -3.22 16.48
CA GLU A 36 1.26 -3.01 17.03
C GLU A 36 0.22 -4.03 16.57
N PHE A 37 0.30 -4.52 15.32
CA PHE A 37 -0.78 -5.27 14.65
C PHE A 37 -0.41 -6.72 14.33
N VAL A 38 0.42 -7.35 15.16
CA VAL A 38 0.95 -8.71 14.89
C VAL A 38 -0.17 -9.75 14.79
N GLU A 39 -1.14 -9.72 15.69
CA GLU A 39 -2.23 -10.71 15.76
C GLU A 39 -3.29 -10.48 14.67
N GLU A 40 -3.59 -9.22 14.35
CA GLU A 40 -4.48 -8.87 13.25
C GLU A 40 -3.87 -9.26 11.89
N ARG A 41 -2.57 -8.97 11.67
CA ARG A 41 -1.86 -9.41 10.46
C ARG A 41 -1.81 -10.93 10.36
N ARG A 42 -1.60 -11.64 11.47
CA ARG A 42 -1.70 -13.11 11.50
C ARG A 42 -3.10 -13.57 11.07
N THR A 43 -4.14 -12.97 11.64
CA THR A 43 -5.55 -13.28 11.30
C THR A 43 -5.85 -13.03 9.83
N LEU A 44 -5.30 -11.95 9.25
CA LEU A 44 -5.42 -11.67 7.81
C LEU A 44 -4.81 -12.79 6.96
N LEU A 45 -3.57 -13.18 7.26
CA LEU A 45 -2.81 -14.16 6.46
C LEU A 45 -3.27 -15.62 6.68
N GLU A 46 -3.62 -16.00 7.91
CA GLU A 46 -3.94 -17.39 8.27
C GLU A 46 -5.43 -17.73 8.13
N SER A 47 -6.32 -16.73 8.25
CA SER A 47 -7.77 -16.95 8.21
C SER A 47 -8.45 -16.20 7.05
N VAL A 48 -8.36 -14.87 7.00
CA VAL A 48 -9.11 -14.06 6.02
C VAL A 48 -8.70 -14.36 4.58
N GLY A 49 -7.40 -14.40 4.29
CA GLY A 49 -6.87 -14.68 2.95
C GLY A 49 -7.33 -16.04 2.41
N PRO A 50 -7.09 -17.16 3.14
CA PRO A 50 -7.56 -18.48 2.75
C PRO A 50 -9.09 -18.58 2.59
N GLU A 51 -9.85 -17.93 3.47
CA GLU A 51 -11.31 -17.93 3.41
C GLU A 51 -11.82 -17.16 2.16
N LEU A 52 -11.25 -15.99 1.86
CA LEU A 52 -11.50 -15.27 0.61
C LEU A 52 -11.17 -16.11 -0.61
N GLN A 53 -10.01 -16.77 -0.63
CA GLN A 53 -9.63 -17.65 -1.73
C GLN A 53 -10.68 -18.75 -1.92
N SER A 54 -11.11 -19.42 -0.84
CA SER A 54 -12.12 -20.49 -0.92
C SER A 54 -13.46 -20.00 -1.50
N ILE A 55 -13.89 -18.78 -1.18
CA ILE A 55 -15.12 -18.19 -1.72
C ILE A 55 -15.02 -17.98 -3.23
N TYR A 56 -13.86 -17.51 -3.70
CA TYR A 56 -13.67 -17.11 -5.09
C TYR A 56 -13.01 -18.18 -5.98
N ASP A 57 -12.59 -19.32 -5.43
CA ASP A 57 -11.98 -20.44 -6.15
C ASP A 57 -12.78 -20.85 -7.41
N SER A 58 -14.11 -20.94 -7.28
CA SER A 58 -14.98 -21.35 -8.39
C SER A 58 -15.05 -20.33 -9.53
N THR A 59 -14.68 -19.08 -9.27
CA THR A 59 -14.68 -17.99 -10.25
C THR A 59 -13.35 -17.89 -11.02
N GLY A 60 -12.30 -18.54 -10.54
CA GLY A 60 -10.94 -18.45 -11.07
C GLY A 60 -10.24 -17.13 -10.74
N LEU A 61 -10.70 -16.44 -9.69
CA LEU A 61 -9.99 -15.33 -9.06
C LEU A 61 -8.98 -15.87 -8.06
N GLU A 62 -7.76 -15.37 -8.15
CA GLU A 62 -6.70 -15.60 -7.18
C GLU A 62 -6.70 -14.46 -6.16
N VAL A 63 -6.43 -14.76 -4.89
CA VAL A 63 -6.37 -13.82 -3.79
C VAL A 63 -4.96 -13.85 -3.21
N GLU A 64 -4.32 -12.69 -3.17
CA GLU A 64 -2.97 -12.50 -2.63
C GLU A 64 -3.00 -11.34 -1.62
N LEU A 65 -2.69 -11.66 -0.36
CA LEU A 65 -2.48 -10.66 0.68
C LEU A 65 -0.99 -10.40 0.85
N VAL A 66 -0.58 -9.16 0.67
CA VAL A 66 0.84 -8.77 0.67
C VAL A 66 1.17 -8.07 1.98
N ASP A 67 1.82 -8.80 2.89
CA ASP A 67 2.40 -8.25 4.11
C ASP A 67 3.93 -8.23 4.01
N MET A 68 4.49 -7.06 3.72
CA MET A 68 5.93 -6.88 3.55
C MET A 68 6.71 -6.97 4.87
N HIS A 69 6.04 -7.03 6.03
CA HIS A 69 6.69 -7.32 7.31
C HIS A 69 6.92 -8.82 7.51
N PHE A 70 6.14 -9.68 6.84
CA PHE A 70 6.18 -11.12 7.05
C PHE A 70 7.55 -11.71 6.71
N GLY A 71 8.12 -12.49 7.63
CA GLY A 71 9.42 -13.14 7.43
C GLY A 71 10.64 -12.21 7.48
N THR A 72 10.48 -10.93 7.83
CA THR A 72 11.59 -9.96 7.90
C THR A 72 12.24 -9.92 9.29
N SER A 73 13.58 -9.88 9.34
CA SER A 73 14.34 -9.77 10.60
C SER A 73 14.38 -8.35 11.18
N SER A 74 14.28 -7.34 10.32
CA SER A 74 14.32 -5.92 10.66
C SER A 74 13.08 -5.23 10.12
N ASP A 75 12.71 -4.09 10.72
CA ASP A 75 11.56 -3.31 10.32
C ASP A 75 11.71 -2.69 8.91
N PRO A 76 10.90 -3.11 7.92
CA PRO A 76 10.93 -2.55 6.57
C PRO A 76 10.60 -1.07 6.52
N LEU A 77 9.86 -0.54 7.50
CA LEU A 77 9.54 0.89 7.58
C LEU A 77 10.75 1.75 8.01
N CYS A 78 11.79 1.13 8.55
CA CYS A 78 13.06 1.81 8.90
C CYS A 78 14.09 1.80 7.77
N ASP A 79 13.91 0.98 6.73
CA ASP A 79 14.87 0.83 5.62
C ASP A 79 14.37 1.57 4.37
N SER A 80 15.15 2.53 3.88
CA SER A 80 14.79 3.35 2.71
C SER A 80 14.50 2.54 1.45
N PHE A 81 15.24 1.45 1.21
CA PHE A 81 15.07 0.64 0.00
C PHE A 81 13.86 -0.28 0.12
N LEU A 82 13.68 -0.94 1.27
CA LEU A 82 12.50 -1.77 1.50
C LEU A 82 11.21 -0.94 1.57
N TYR A 83 11.30 0.31 2.01
CA TYR A 83 10.16 1.22 1.99
C TYR A 83 9.78 1.68 0.58
N ASP A 84 10.77 1.95 -0.28
CA ASP A 84 10.52 2.23 -1.71
C ASP A 84 9.89 1.02 -2.42
N ASP A 85 10.38 -0.19 -2.13
CA ASP A 85 9.78 -1.44 -2.62
C ASP A 85 8.31 -1.56 -2.18
N GLN A 86 7.97 -1.13 -0.95
CA GLN A 86 6.57 -1.09 -0.49
C GLN A 86 5.72 -0.09 -1.28
N LEU A 87 6.21 1.12 -1.55
CA LEU A 87 5.49 2.11 -2.35
C LEU A 87 5.29 1.60 -3.79
N TYR A 88 6.29 0.95 -4.36
CA TYR A 88 6.17 0.29 -5.66
C TYR A 88 5.11 -0.82 -5.62
N GLU A 89 5.10 -1.66 -4.59
CA GLU A 89 4.15 -2.76 -4.45
C GLU A 89 2.70 -2.27 -4.31
N ILE A 90 2.46 -1.15 -3.60
CA ILE A 90 1.14 -0.50 -3.54
C ILE A 90 0.63 -0.16 -4.95
N ASN A 91 1.50 0.41 -5.79
CA ASN A 91 1.16 0.71 -7.19
C ASN A 91 0.88 -0.57 -7.99
N GLN A 92 1.64 -1.64 -7.77
CA GLN A 92 1.38 -2.92 -8.43
C GLN A 92 0.03 -3.50 -8.02
N CYS A 93 -0.29 -3.52 -6.73
CA CYS A 93 -1.59 -3.95 -6.23
C CYS A 93 -2.73 -3.17 -6.89
N HIS A 94 -2.63 -1.85 -6.99
CA HIS A 94 -3.63 -1.02 -7.68
C HIS A 94 -3.81 -1.41 -9.15
N ASN A 95 -2.71 -1.69 -9.85
CA ASN A 95 -2.75 -1.99 -11.29
C ASN A 95 -3.40 -3.34 -11.62
N VAL A 96 -3.30 -4.32 -10.72
CA VAL A 96 -3.72 -5.71 -10.99
C VAL A 96 -4.94 -6.16 -10.20
N SER A 97 -5.23 -5.54 -9.06
CA SER A 97 -6.25 -6.03 -8.14
C SER A 97 -7.68 -5.76 -8.62
N ARG A 98 -8.56 -6.74 -8.39
CA ARG A 98 -10.01 -6.63 -8.59
C ARG A 98 -10.71 -6.35 -7.26
N GLY A 99 -11.09 -5.09 -7.07
CA GLY A 99 -11.74 -4.63 -5.86
C GLY A 99 -10.74 -3.93 -4.96
N CYS A 100 -10.70 -4.30 -3.69
CA CYS A 100 -9.75 -3.73 -2.75
C CYS A 100 -8.31 -4.01 -3.19
N PHE A 101 -7.43 -3.02 -3.15
CA PHE A 101 -5.99 -3.20 -3.43
C PHE A 101 -5.09 -2.80 -2.26
N PHE A 102 -5.65 -2.11 -1.27
CA PHE A 102 -4.90 -1.59 -0.13
C PHE A 102 -5.76 -1.62 1.14
N LEU A 103 -5.19 -2.18 2.20
CA LEU A 103 -5.78 -2.28 3.52
C LEU A 103 -4.82 -1.63 4.53
N CYS A 104 -5.32 -0.69 5.32
CA CYS A 104 -4.52 0.01 6.34
C CYS A 104 -5.02 -0.30 7.75
N LEU A 105 -4.12 -0.74 8.63
CA LEU A 105 -4.36 -0.88 10.06
C LEU A 105 -3.76 0.33 10.79
N VAL A 106 -4.60 1.10 11.49
CA VAL A 106 -4.18 2.32 12.19
C VAL A 106 -4.54 2.26 13.66
N GLY A 107 -3.50 2.33 14.50
CA GLY A 107 -3.59 2.30 15.95
C GLY A 107 -2.95 3.54 16.57
N LYS A 108 -2.17 3.36 17.65
CA LYS A 108 -1.47 4.45 18.35
C LYS A 108 -0.06 4.71 17.83
N GLU A 109 0.60 3.73 17.23
CA GLU A 109 2.00 3.87 16.85
C GLU A 109 2.19 4.83 15.67
N LYS A 110 3.13 5.77 15.83
CA LYS A 110 3.52 6.72 14.80
C LYS A 110 5.02 6.60 14.54
N GLN A 111 5.36 6.09 13.37
CA GLN A 111 6.74 5.94 12.90
C GLN A 111 6.99 6.88 11.72
N ASN A 112 8.11 7.59 11.73
CA ASN A 112 8.49 8.46 10.61
C ASN A 112 8.79 7.62 9.36
N CYS A 113 8.61 8.19 8.18
CA CYS A 113 9.11 7.58 6.95
C CYS A 113 10.66 7.54 6.96
N PRO A 114 11.29 6.59 6.25
CA PRO A 114 12.72 6.62 6.02
C PRO A 114 13.10 7.66 4.95
N LEU A 115 14.39 7.80 4.67
CA LEU A 115 14.90 8.68 3.62
C LEU A 115 14.42 8.24 2.22
N PRO A 116 13.98 9.15 1.35
CA PRO A 116 13.68 8.85 -0.06
C PRO A 116 14.89 8.29 -0.80
N LEU A 117 14.67 7.43 -1.80
CA LEU A 117 15.77 6.89 -2.60
C LEU A 117 16.33 7.89 -3.62
N SER A 118 15.51 8.86 -4.04
CA SER A 118 15.95 9.85 -5.01
C SER A 118 15.26 11.19 -4.85
N PHE A 119 15.92 12.22 -5.37
CA PHE A 119 15.36 13.56 -5.57
C PHE A 119 15.69 14.06 -6.97
N THR A 120 14.80 14.87 -7.53
CA THR A 120 15.16 15.75 -8.64
C THR A 120 16.21 16.78 -8.19
N GLU A 121 16.96 17.34 -9.14
CA GLU A 121 17.94 18.39 -8.84
C GLU A 121 17.28 19.60 -8.16
N ASP A 122 16.08 19.98 -8.61
CA ASP A 122 15.33 21.09 -8.04
C ASP A 122 14.87 20.80 -6.60
N GLU A 123 14.30 19.63 -6.33
CA GLU A 123 13.89 19.25 -4.97
C GLU A 123 15.07 19.23 -3.99
N PHE A 124 16.20 18.64 -4.40
CA PHE A 124 17.37 18.56 -3.53
C PHE A 124 17.99 19.94 -3.27
N ARG A 125 18.03 20.80 -4.29
CA ARG A 125 18.47 22.19 -4.15
C ARG A 125 17.59 22.95 -3.18
N ASP A 126 16.27 22.91 -3.37
CA ASP A 126 15.31 23.65 -2.54
C ASP A 126 15.42 23.23 -1.06
N LEU A 127 15.49 21.92 -0.80
CA LEU A 127 15.70 21.37 0.55
C LEU A 127 17.04 21.80 1.17
N THR A 128 18.11 21.77 0.37
CA THR A 128 19.45 22.15 0.84
C THR A 128 19.56 23.66 1.12
N GLU A 129 18.94 24.49 0.29
CA GLU A 129 18.87 25.94 0.49
C GLU A 129 18.07 26.30 1.74
N ALA A 130 16.90 25.69 1.92
CA ALA A 130 16.10 25.85 3.15
C ALA A 130 16.88 25.44 4.41
N ALA A 131 17.60 24.31 4.37
CA ALA A 131 18.45 23.86 5.46
C ALA A 131 19.57 24.89 5.78
N LYS A 132 20.21 25.47 4.76
CA LYS A 132 21.26 26.49 4.93
C LYS A 132 20.71 27.79 5.52
N ILE A 133 19.52 28.23 5.11
CA ILE A 133 18.85 29.41 5.71
C ILE A 133 18.61 29.20 7.21
N GLN A 134 18.30 27.97 7.61
CA GLN A 134 18.15 27.59 9.02
C GLN A 134 19.48 27.38 9.76
N ASN A 135 20.63 27.60 9.11
CA ASN A 135 21.98 27.36 9.64
C ASN A 135 22.22 25.88 10.05
N LEU A 136 21.60 24.93 9.35
CA LEU A 136 21.84 23.50 9.55
C LEU A 136 23.09 23.05 8.78
N GLU A 137 23.88 22.16 9.38
CA GLU A 137 25.04 21.55 8.72
C GLU A 137 24.58 20.55 7.65
N THR A 138 24.84 20.84 6.37
CA THR A 138 24.35 20.02 5.23
C THR A 138 25.29 18.88 4.81
N GLU A 139 26.45 18.74 5.46
CA GLU A 139 27.42 17.66 5.18
C GLU A 139 26.78 16.25 5.19
N PRO A 140 25.87 15.91 6.14
CA PRO A 140 25.19 14.61 6.10
C PRO A 140 24.41 14.36 4.81
N LEU A 141 23.80 15.40 4.22
CA LEU A 141 23.05 15.27 2.98
C LEU A 141 23.98 14.93 1.81
N GLU A 142 25.13 15.57 1.73
CA GLU A 142 26.14 15.35 0.68
C GLU A 142 26.81 13.97 0.80
N LEU A 143 26.87 13.40 2.00
CA LEU A 143 27.35 12.04 2.24
C LEU A 143 26.29 11.00 1.88
N CYS A 144 25.02 11.25 2.22
CA CYS A 144 23.89 10.35 1.95
C CYS A 144 23.48 10.33 0.47
N TYR A 145 23.53 11.46 -0.23
CA TYR A 145 23.01 11.59 -1.59
C TYR A 145 24.10 11.99 -2.58
N LYS A 146 24.15 11.30 -3.73
CA LYS A 146 25.09 11.59 -4.81
C LYS A 146 24.34 11.95 -6.08
N LEU A 147 24.79 13.02 -6.73
CA LEU A 147 24.30 13.43 -8.03
C LEU A 147 24.72 12.41 -9.10
N THR A 148 23.74 11.91 -9.83
CA THR A 148 23.92 11.12 -11.06
C THR A 148 23.70 12.02 -12.28
N GLU A 149 23.19 11.53 -13.42
CA GLU A 149 23.02 12.36 -14.62
C GLU A 149 21.96 13.47 -14.43
N THR A 150 20.87 13.19 -13.72
CA THR A 150 19.73 14.13 -13.58
C THR A 150 19.08 14.14 -12.20
N CYS A 151 19.52 13.29 -11.28
CA CYS A 151 18.90 13.15 -9.96
C CYS A 151 19.93 12.80 -8.88
N TYR A 152 19.60 13.16 -7.64
CA TYR A 152 20.34 12.76 -6.45
C TYR A 152 19.83 11.40 -5.99
N ILE A 153 20.72 10.43 -5.82
CA ILE A 153 20.38 9.06 -5.39
C ILE A 153 20.97 8.79 -4.01
N LEU A 154 20.18 8.15 -3.15
CA LEU A 154 20.61 7.68 -1.83
C LEU A 154 21.68 6.59 -1.98
N VAL A 155 22.82 6.77 -1.33
CA VAL A 155 23.93 5.81 -1.39
C VAL A 155 23.59 4.57 -0.57
N LYS A 156 23.57 3.42 -1.25
CA LYS A 156 23.45 2.10 -0.60
C LYS A 156 24.81 1.71 -0.01
N ASP A 157 24.95 1.84 1.31
CA ASP A 157 26.11 1.35 2.05
C ASP A 157 25.63 0.52 3.26
N SER A 158 26.51 -0.28 3.87
CA SER A 158 26.12 -1.22 4.93
C SER A 158 25.33 -0.51 6.06
N ALA A 159 24.10 -0.94 6.32
CA ALA A 159 23.15 -0.31 7.25
C ALA A 159 23.71 -0.06 8.66
N GLU A 160 24.62 -0.92 9.14
CA GLU A 160 25.23 -0.80 10.47
C GLU A 160 26.16 0.41 10.64
N LYS A 161 26.78 0.92 9.56
CA LYS A 161 27.75 2.03 9.65
C LYS A 161 27.11 3.42 9.62
N ASN A 162 25.91 3.55 9.04
CA ASN A 162 25.35 4.85 8.66
C ASN A 162 24.01 5.21 9.32
N SER A 163 23.49 4.43 10.27
CA SER A 163 22.22 4.76 10.95
C SER A 163 22.22 6.19 11.53
N LYS A 164 23.28 6.59 12.26
CA LYS A 164 23.39 7.96 12.79
C LYS A 164 23.43 9.03 11.70
N LEU A 165 24.09 8.74 10.58
CA LEU A 165 24.19 9.65 9.45
C LEU A 165 22.81 9.83 8.79
N PHE A 166 22.07 8.74 8.63
CA PHE A 166 20.72 8.76 8.07
C PHE A 166 19.74 9.49 9.00
N ASP A 167 19.85 9.30 10.31
CA ASP A 167 19.06 10.05 11.30
C ASP A 167 19.37 11.55 11.22
N GLN A 168 20.65 11.93 11.10
CA GLN A 168 21.05 13.33 10.93
C GLN A 168 20.49 13.92 9.63
N ALA A 169 20.67 13.24 8.50
CA ALA A 169 20.14 13.66 7.21
C ALA A 169 18.60 13.79 7.24
N PHE A 170 17.90 12.82 7.85
CA PHE A 170 16.45 12.86 7.96
C PHE A 170 15.98 14.06 8.78
N ASN A 171 16.60 14.35 9.92
CA ASN A 171 16.25 15.50 10.75
C ASN A 171 16.45 16.84 10.02
N ILE A 172 17.54 16.96 9.24
CA ILE A 172 17.80 18.15 8.42
C ILE A 172 16.71 18.31 7.36
N LEU A 173 16.43 17.26 6.59
CA LEU A 173 15.42 17.28 5.53
C LEU A 173 14.02 17.53 6.09
N GLN A 174 13.69 16.97 7.25
CA GLN A 174 12.41 17.21 7.91
C GLN A 174 12.26 18.67 8.35
N SER A 175 13.31 19.29 8.89
CA SER A 175 13.27 20.71 9.27
C SER A 175 13.12 21.62 8.04
N ALA A 176 13.86 21.33 6.97
CA ALA A 176 13.76 22.04 5.70
C ALA A 176 12.36 21.89 5.07
N ALA A 177 11.84 20.65 5.01
CA ALA A 177 10.52 20.35 4.44
C ALA A 177 9.38 21.05 5.21
N LYS A 178 9.45 21.12 6.54
CA LYS A 178 8.46 21.84 7.36
C LYS A 178 8.42 23.34 7.07
N ASP A 179 9.57 23.94 6.80
CA ASP A 179 9.67 25.37 6.45
C ASP A 179 9.15 25.63 5.02
N LEU A 180 9.56 24.79 4.07
CA LEU A 180 9.06 24.84 2.69
C LEU A 180 7.55 24.60 2.61
N SER A 181 6.99 23.73 3.45
CA SER A 181 5.53 23.47 3.49
C SER A 181 4.69 24.69 3.88
N ASN A 182 5.29 25.72 4.49
CA ASN A 182 4.60 26.99 4.80
C ASN A 182 4.56 27.94 3.58
N THR A 183 5.39 27.71 2.57
CA THR A 183 5.58 28.62 1.43
C THR A 183 5.24 27.99 0.07
N GLU A 184 5.34 26.66 -0.04
CA GLU A 184 5.07 25.88 -1.25
C GLU A 184 3.83 24.98 -1.10
N THR A 185 3.54 24.18 -2.12
CA THR A 185 2.48 23.16 -2.10
C THR A 185 2.76 22.11 -1.01
N PRO A 186 1.85 21.89 -0.05
CA PRO A 186 2.09 20.99 1.11
C PRO A 186 2.43 19.54 0.79
N THR A 187 2.21 19.08 -0.45
CA THR A 187 2.35 17.67 -0.85
C THR A 187 3.76 17.30 -1.32
N ARG A 188 4.57 18.28 -1.76
CA ARG A 188 5.87 18.05 -2.44
C ARG A 188 6.87 17.28 -1.58
N PHE A 189 6.90 17.53 -0.27
CA PHE A 189 7.84 16.90 0.67
C PHE A 189 7.12 16.07 1.75
N SER A 190 5.96 15.53 1.40
CA SER A 190 5.03 14.93 2.37
C SER A 190 5.60 13.72 3.12
N GLN A 191 6.58 13.00 2.56
CA GLN A 191 7.28 11.90 3.24
C GLN A 191 7.98 12.36 4.53
N PHE A 192 8.39 13.63 4.63
CA PHE A 192 9.03 14.16 5.84
C PHE A 192 8.05 14.66 6.89
N THR A 193 6.81 14.95 6.50
CA THR A 193 5.77 15.48 7.38
C THR A 193 4.80 14.41 7.87
N ARG A 194 4.77 13.25 7.21
CA ARG A 194 3.86 12.14 7.49
C ARG A 194 4.57 10.98 8.19
N SER A 195 3.79 10.17 8.91
CA SER A 195 4.25 8.85 9.32
C SER A 195 4.38 7.91 8.11
N ALA A 196 5.12 6.81 8.25
CA ALA A 196 5.31 5.82 7.19
C ALA A 196 3.97 5.25 6.69
N VAL A 197 3.09 4.87 7.62
CA VAL A 197 1.74 4.35 7.36
C VAL A 197 0.83 5.46 6.78
N GLU A 198 0.92 6.69 7.31
CA GLU A 198 0.19 7.84 6.79
C GLU A 198 0.57 8.14 5.32
N HIS A 199 1.85 8.08 5.00
CA HIS A 199 2.32 8.28 3.63
C HIS A 199 1.86 7.15 2.69
N GLN A 200 1.86 5.90 3.14
CA GLN A 200 1.35 4.77 2.36
C GLN A 200 -0.14 4.91 2.04
N ILE A 201 -0.98 5.25 3.03
CA ILE A 201 -2.42 5.41 2.78
C ILE A 201 -2.74 6.64 1.92
N HIS A 202 -1.98 7.74 2.05
CA HIS A 202 -2.10 8.87 1.13
C HIS A 202 -1.81 8.44 -0.32
N THR A 203 -0.73 7.69 -0.53
CA THR A 203 -0.37 7.13 -1.85
C THR A 203 -1.50 6.26 -2.41
N ALA A 204 -2.11 5.41 -1.59
CA ALA A 204 -3.23 4.57 -2.01
C ALA A 204 -4.51 5.38 -2.32
N ILE A 205 -4.85 6.36 -1.49
CA ILE A 205 -6.02 7.23 -1.69
C ILE A 205 -5.89 8.05 -2.97
N ASP A 206 -4.69 8.55 -3.28
CA ASP A 206 -4.43 9.31 -4.50
C ASP A 206 -4.63 8.46 -5.77
N LEU A 207 -4.49 7.12 -5.67
CA LEU A 207 -4.74 6.17 -6.75
C LEU A 207 -6.23 5.84 -6.90
N SER A 208 -6.88 5.34 -5.84
CA SER A 208 -8.30 5.00 -5.89
C SER A 208 -8.96 4.88 -4.50
N PRO A 209 -9.60 5.93 -3.97
CA PRO A 209 -10.12 5.92 -2.60
C PRO A 209 -11.25 4.91 -2.37
N ASN A 210 -12.04 4.60 -3.41
CA ASN A 210 -13.15 3.64 -3.33
C ASN A 210 -12.69 2.18 -3.19
N HIS A 211 -11.40 1.91 -3.41
CA HIS A 211 -10.81 0.57 -3.38
C HIS A 211 -9.78 0.40 -2.26
N VAL A 212 -9.84 1.29 -1.26
CA VAL A 212 -9.01 1.29 -0.06
C VAL A 212 -9.88 0.93 1.14
N LEU A 213 -9.40 0.04 2.01
CA LEU A 213 -10.02 -0.34 3.29
C LEU A 213 -9.21 0.25 4.45
N GLY A 214 -9.86 1.08 5.27
CA GLY A 214 -9.27 1.63 6.50
C GLY A 214 -9.77 0.90 7.74
N ILE A 215 -8.88 0.45 8.60
CA ILE A 215 -9.22 -0.22 9.86
C ILE A 215 -8.59 0.55 11.02
N LEU A 216 -9.44 1.07 11.90
CA LEU A 216 -9.04 1.93 13.01
C LEU A 216 -9.23 1.17 14.32
N ARG A 217 -8.15 1.02 15.10
CA ARG A 217 -8.18 0.37 16.39
C ARG A 217 -7.95 1.37 17.52
N GLU A 218 -8.74 1.25 18.58
CA GLU A 218 -8.57 1.99 19.82
C GLU A 218 -8.56 1.04 21.01
N TYR A 219 -7.78 1.38 22.04
CA TYR A 219 -7.81 0.65 23.30
C TYR A 219 -8.76 1.33 24.29
N SER A 220 -9.63 0.54 24.93
CA SER A 220 -10.36 0.96 26.13
C SER A 220 -9.43 0.86 27.34
N ASP A 221 -9.49 1.87 28.22
CA ASP A 221 -8.78 1.87 29.50
C ASP A 221 -7.24 1.79 29.41
N ASP A 222 -6.64 2.25 28.30
CA ASP A 222 -5.17 2.32 28.17
C ASP A 222 -4.58 3.32 29.20
N PRO A 223 -3.76 2.87 30.16
CA PRO A 223 -3.17 3.74 31.17
C PRO A 223 -2.14 4.73 30.58
N GLU A 224 -1.69 4.52 29.34
CA GLU A 224 -0.68 5.34 28.64
C GLU A 224 -1.28 6.49 27.81
N VAL A 225 -2.58 6.77 27.90
CA VAL A 225 -3.26 7.87 27.19
C VAL A 225 -2.72 9.28 27.56
N SER A 226 -1.83 9.36 28.56
CA SER A 226 -1.18 10.59 29.01
C SER A 226 0.13 10.91 28.27
N GLY A 227 0.05 11.20 26.95
CA GLY A 227 1.10 11.98 26.28
C GLY A 227 1.32 11.67 24.80
N ASN A 228 0.79 12.52 23.92
CA ASN A 228 1.26 12.78 22.54
C ASN A 228 1.26 11.67 21.45
N CYS A 229 0.97 10.40 21.73
CA CYS A 229 0.96 9.32 20.69
C CYS A 229 -0.43 9.01 20.12
N SER A 230 -1.21 10.02 19.77
CA SER A 230 -2.51 9.80 19.14
C SER A 230 -2.41 10.08 17.64
N ASN A 231 -2.54 9.05 16.79
CA ASN A 231 -2.78 9.18 15.35
C ASN A 231 -4.18 9.77 15.04
N HIS A 232 -4.69 10.67 15.90
CA HIS A 232 -6.01 11.27 15.75
C HIS A 232 -6.17 11.97 14.40
N ASP A 233 -5.14 12.70 13.98
CA ASP A 233 -5.14 13.41 12.70
C ASP A 233 -5.27 12.43 11.52
N LEU A 234 -4.51 11.35 11.53
CA LEU A 234 -4.59 10.29 10.54
C LEU A 234 -5.97 9.59 10.56
N LYS A 235 -6.47 9.22 11.74
CA LYS A 235 -7.81 8.62 11.90
C LYS A 235 -8.90 9.55 11.37
N SER A 236 -8.79 10.84 11.62
CA SER A 236 -9.72 11.86 11.13
C SER A 236 -9.63 12.03 9.62
N PHE A 237 -8.41 12.02 9.06
CA PHE A 237 -8.17 12.05 7.63
C PHE A 237 -8.78 10.82 6.92
N ILE A 238 -8.61 9.62 7.48
CA ILE A 238 -9.22 8.40 6.93
C ILE A 238 -10.74 8.50 6.95
N ALA A 239 -11.31 8.97 8.07
CA ALA A 239 -12.75 9.16 8.23
C ALA A 239 -13.35 10.16 7.25
N SER A 240 -12.59 11.16 6.78
CA SER A 240 -13.06 12.14 5.80
C SER A 240 -12.75 11.78 4.35
N SER A 241 -11.81 10.86 4.10
CA SER A 241 -11.29 10.58 2.75
C SER A 241 -11.78 9.27 2.15
N LEU A 242 -12.21 8.31 2.98
CA LEU A 242 -12.74 7.02 2.51
C LEU A 242 -14.28 6.98 2.62
N PRO A 243 -14.95 6.17 1.79
CA PRO A 243 -16.37 5.83 1.99
C PRO A 243 -16.60 5.21 3.37
N GLU A 244 -17.74 5.49 3.99
CA GLU A 244 -18.05 4.98 5.35
C GLU A 244 -18.07 3.44 5.39
N GLU A 245 -18.53 2.80 4.32
CA GLU A 245 -18.55 1.34 4.16
C GLU A 245 -17.14 0.71 4.08
N ASN A 246 -16.12 1.52 3.79
CA ASN A 246 -14.73 1.09 3.69
C ASN A 246 -13.94 1.38 4.97
N ILE A 247 -14.62 1.71 6.08
CA ILE A 247 -13.97 2.03 7.36
C ILE A 247 -14.50 1.11 8.44
N LEU A 248 -13.60 0.29 9.00
CA LEU A 248 -13.89 -0.54 10.17
C LEU A 248 -13.28 0.09 11.41
N LYS A 249 -14.04 0.10 12.50
CA LYS A 249 -13.61 0.68 13.78
C LYS A 249 -13.75 -0.37 14.88
N PHE A 250 -12.66 -0.62 15.58
CA PHE A 250 -12.61 -1.58 16.67
C PHE A 250 -12.15 -0.93 17.95
N ASN A 251 -12.81 -1.29 19.04
CA ASN A 251 -12.41 -0.93 20.38
C ASN A 251 -12.08 -2.20 21.16
N VAL A 252 -10.88 -2.25 21.72
CA VAL A 252 -10.33 -3.45 22.37
C VAL A 252 -9.93 -3.10 23.80
N PRO A 253 -10.28 -3.90 24.82
CA PRO A 253 -9.78 -3.68 26.17
C PRO A 253 -8.25 -3.70 26.20
N TRP A 254 -7.62 -2.71 26.83
CA TRP A 254 -6.17 -2.71 26.97
C TRP A 254 -5.71 -3.81 27.92
N LYS A 255 -4.65 -4.53 27.53
CA LYS A 255 -3.91 -5.44 28.40
C LYS A 255 -2.42 -5.23 28.17
N ARG A 256 -1.62 -5.51 29.22
CA ARG A 256 -0.16 -5.45 29.12
C ARG A 256 0.33 -6.53 28.14
N GLY A 257 1.13 -6.14 27.16
CA GLY A 257 1.72 -7.05 26.18
C GLY A 257 1.05 -7.04 24.80
N GLY A 258 0.05 -6.18 24.58
CA GLY A 258 -0.64 -6.08 23.29
C GLY A 258 -1.84 -7.02 23.19
N ILE A 259 -2.23 -7.34 21.96
CA ILE A 259 -3.28 -8.33 21.68
C ILE A 259 -2.72 -9.73 21.91
N ASP A 260 -3.52 -10.59 22.54
CA ASP A 260 -3.13 -11.94 22.94
C ASP A 260 -4.40 -12.81 22.94
N SER A 261 -4.43 -13.82 22.09
CA SER A 261 -5.59 -14.70 21.85
C SER A 261 -5.96 -15.56 23.06
N ASP A 262 -5.09 -15.70 24.06
CA ASP A 262 -5.41 -16.46 25.28
C ASP A 262 -6.43 -15.73 26.17
N TRP A 263 -6.66 -14.43 25.93
CA TRP A 263 -7.68 -13.64 26.61
C TRP A 263 -8.99 -13.67 25.83
N SER A 264 -10.09 -14.06 26.50
CA SER A 264 -11.40 -14.20 25.85
C SER A 264 -11.90 -12.90 25.21
N GLU A 265 -11.58 -11.73 25.78
CA GLU A 265 -11.95 -10.45 25.20
C GLU A 265 -11.19 -10.16 23.88
N HIS A 266 -9.91 -10.53 23.81
CA HIS A 266 -9.08 -10.38 22.62
C HIS A 266 -9.45 -11.42 21.54
N GLU A 267 -9.72 -12.66 21.94
CA GLU A 267 -10.24 -13.70 21.04
C GLU A 267 -11.57 -13.25 20.41
N THR A 268 -12.48 -12.72 21.21
CA THR A 268 -13.75 -12.16 20.72
C THR A 268 -13.52 -11.00 19.75
N TYR A 269 -12.56 -10.11 20.07
CA TYR A 269 -12.17 -9.03 19.16
C TYR A 269 -11.64 -9.56 17.82
N LEU A 270 -10.70 -10.50 17.82
CA LEU A 270 -10.09 -11.06 16.61
C LEU A 270 -11.13 -11.80 15.75
N ASN A 271 -12.09 -12.50 16.37
CA ASN A 271 -13.19 -13.13 15.66
C ASN A 271 -14.10 -12.10 14.96
N ASN A 272 -14.43 -11.00 15.64
CA ASN A 272 -15.20 -9.91 15.04
C ASN A 272 -14.41 -9.22 13.92
N PHE A 273 -13.12 -8.98 14.15
CA PHE A 273 -12.21 -8.43 13.15
C PHE A 273 -12.17 -9.31 11.89
N GLN A 274 -11.99 -10.62 12.03
CA GLN A 274 -12.01 -11.56 10.91
C GLN A 274 -13.32 -11.45 10.13
N ALA A 275 -14.46 -11.53 10.82
CA ALA A 275 -15.78 -11.54 10.18
C ALA A 275 -16.06 -10.22 9.42
N ASP A 276 -15.80 -9.07 10.04
CA ASP A 276 -16.08 -7.76 9.46
C ASP A 276 -15.15 -7.45 8.29
N VAL A 277 -13.85 -7.77 8.40
CA VAL A 277 -12.88 -7.59 7.31
C VAL A 277 -13.25 -8.48 6.14
N LEU A 278 -13.54 -9.75 6.38
CA LEU A 278 -13.94 -10.70 5.35
C LEU A 278 -15.19 -10.21 4.59
N GLN A 279 -16.23 -9.82 5.32
CA GLN A 279 -17.48 -9.33 4.72
C GLN A 279 -17.26 -8.06 3.89
N THR A 280 -16.43 -7.14 4.38
CA THR A 280 -16.12 -5.87 3.69
C THR A 280 -15.32 -6.12 2.42
N LEU A 281 -14.28 -6.96 2.48
CA LEU A 281 -13.49 -7.34 1.31
C LEU A 281 -14.33 -8.05 0.25
N GLN A 282 -15.20 -9.01 0.65
CA GLN A 282 -16.14 -9.64 -0.28
C GLN A 282 -17.04 -8.61 -0.97
N THR A 283 -17.55 -7.64 -0.22
CA THR A 283 -18.42 -6.59 -0.76
C THR A 283 -17.68 -5.74 -1.81
N LEU A 284 -16.45 -5.33 -1.52
CA LEU A 284 -15.60 -4.57 -2.43
C LEU A 284 -15.24 -5.37 -3.71
N ILE A 285 -14.90 -6.65 -3.56
CA ILE A 285 -14.58 -7.54 -4.68
C ILE A 285 -15.83 -7.74 -5.55
N ASN A 286 -16.98 -8.07 -4.96
CA ASN A 286 -18.23 -8.30 -5.69
C ASN A 286 -18.70 -7.05 -6.44
N LYS A 287 -18.64 -5.89 -5.79
CA LYS A 287 -18.96 -4.60 -6.42
C LYS A 287 -18.08 -4.35 -7.64
N ASN A 288 -16.78 -4.61 -7.54
CA ASN A 288 -15.85 -4.46 -8.67
C ASN A 288 -16.13 -5.45 -9.81
N ILE A 289 -16.48 -6.70 -9.48
CA ILE A 289 -16.88 -7.71 -10.48
C ILE A 289 -18.14 -7.27 -11.23
N GLU A 290 -19.11 -6.67 -10.53
CA GLU A 290 -20.35 -6.15 -11.11
C GLU A 290 -20.10 -4.92 -12.00
N GLU A 291 -19.25 -4.00 -11.55
CA GLU A 291 -18.87 -2.80 -12.32
C GLU A 291 -18.03 -3.13 -13.56
N LYS A 292 -17.19 -4.17 -13.48
CA LYS A 292 -16.30 -4.63 -14.56
C LYS A 292 -16.54 -6.12 -14.85
N PRO A 293 -17.69 -6.46 -15.48
CA PRO A 293 -18.03 -7.84 -15.75
C PRO A 293 -17.13 -8.44 -16.83
N GLU A 294 -16.70 -9.68 -16.63
CA GLU A 294 -15.93 -10.40 -17.63
C GLU A 294 -16.75 -10.74 -18.88
N VAL A 295 -16.06 -10.79 -20.02
CA VAL A 295 -16.61 -11.38 -21.25
C VAL A 295 -16.53 -12.90 -21.13
N ASN A 296 -17.69 -13.54 -21.27
CA ASN A 296 -17.82 -14.99 -21.19
C ASN A 296 -18.39 -15.55 -22.50
N ALA A 297 -17.79 -16.63 -22.99
CA ALA A 297 -18.27 -17.46 -24.07
C ALA A 297 -19.31 -18.46 -23.56
N ARG A 298 -20.18 -18.90 -24.47
CA ARG A 298 -21.33 -19.77 -24.13
C ARG A 298 -20.93 -21.18 -23.69
N ASN A 299 -19.80 -21.70 -24.15
CA ASN A 299 -19.35 -23.06 -23.91
C ASN A 299 -18.07 -23.03 -23.07
N LYS A 300 -17.98 -23.87 -22.03
CA LYS A 300 -16.81 -23.97 -21.14
C LYS A 300 -15.51 -24.18 -21.91
N THR A 301 -15.49 -25.07 -22.91
CA THR A 301 -14.30 -25.31 -23.72
C THR A 301 -13.90 -24.10 -24.55
N ILE A 302 -14.88 -23.38 -25.12
CA ILE A 302 -14.62 -22.14 -25.86
C ILE A 302 -14.13 -21.06 -24.90
N GLN A 303 -14.67 -20.99 -23.69
CA GLN A 303 -14.28 -20.03 -22.67
C GLN A 303 -12.83 -20.23 -22.23
N GLU A 304 -12.38 -21.48 -22.06
CA GLU A 304 -10.98 -21.79 -21.74
C GLU A 304 -10.04 -21.33 -22.86
N VAL A 305 -10.35 -21.66 -24.12
CA VAL A 305 -9.55 -21.22 -25.28
C VAL A 305 -9.58 -19.70 -25.46
N PHE A 306 -10.73 -19.06 -25.26
CA PHE A 306 -10.89 -17.61 -25.31
C PHE A 306 -10.04 -16.91 -24.25
N LYS A 307 -10.05 -17.41 -23.01
CA LYS A 307 -9.22 -16.89 -21.92
C LYS A 307 -7.73 -17.01 -22.22
N GLU A 308 -7.30 -18.15 -22.75
CA GLU A 308 -5.89 -18.35 -23.16
C GLU A 308 -5.48 -17.41 -24.29
N ALA A 309 -6.32 -17.29 -25.33
CA ALA A 309 -6.09 -16.39 -26.45
C ALA A 309 -5.96 -14.93 -26.01
N LEU A 310 -6.78 -14.48 -25.06
CA LEU A 310 -6.68 -13.14 -24.48
C LEU A 310 -5.33 -12.88 -23.83
N VAL A 311 -4.82 -13.84 -23.06
CA VAL A 311 -3.50 -13.72 -22.41
C VAL A 311 -2.40 -13.61 -23.45
N HIS A 312 -2.44 -14.44 -24.50
CA HIS A 312 -1.48 -14.34 -25.60
C HIS A 312 -1.54 -12.99 -26.32
N LEU A 313 -2.74 -12.48 -26.60
CA LEU A 313 -2.90 -11.17 -27.24
C LEU A 313 -2.36 -10.04 -26.37
N ALA A 314 -2.62 -10.07 -25.06
CA ALA A 314 -2.07 -9.10 -24.11
C ALA A 314 -0.54 -9.14 -24.09
N LEU A 315 0.05 -10.33 -24.06
CA LEU A 315 1.51 -10.50 -24.11
C LEU A 315 2.08 -10.01 -25.44
N CYS A 316 1.47 -10.37 -26.57
CA CYS A 316 1.88 -9.89 -27.88
C CYS A 316 1.83 -8.36 -27.97
N GLN A 317 0.78 -7.72 -27.46
CA GLN A 317 0.64 -6.27 -27.45
C GLN A 317 1.72 -5.57 -26.60
N GLN A 318 2.10 -6.16 -25.45
CA GLN A 318 3.21 -5.65 -24.65
C GLN A 318 4.53 -5.70 -25.43
N TYR A 319 4.81 -6.80 -26.14
CA TYR A 319 6.03 -6.94 -26.94
C TYR A 319 6.09 -6.04 -28.18
N THR A 320 4.94 -5.76 -28.82
CA THR A 320 4.90 -4.83 -29.96
C THR A 320 5.03 -3.38 -29.49
N SER A 321 4.44 -3.03 -28.35
CA SER A 321 4.50 -1.68 -27.77
C SER A 321 5.88 -1.32 -27.19
N THR A 322 6.61 -2.31 -26.69
CA THR A 322 8.00 -2.12 -26.20
C THR A 322 9.04 -2.03 -27.33
N LYS A 323 8.68 -2.39 -28.57
CA LYS A 323 9.52 -2.28 -29.77
C LYS A 323 9.17 -1.08 -30.64
N ILE A 324 9.15 0.13 -30.09
CA ILE A 324 9.40 1.34 -30.89
C ILE A 324 10.29 2.32 -30.11
N PRO A 325 11.61 2.16 -30.22
CA PRO A 325 12.48 3.31 -30.43
C PRO A 325 13.06 3.17 -31.85
N THR A 326 12.45 3.89 -32.80
CA THR A 326 13.09 4.22 -34.08
C THR A 326 13.77 5.56 -33.98
#